data_AF-A0A7S1MKP1-F1
#
_entry.id   AF-A0A7S1MKP1-F1
#
_cell.length_a   1.000
_cell.length_b   1.000
_cell.length_c   1.000
_cell.angle_alpha   90.00
_cell.angle_beta   90.00
_cell.angle_gamma   90.00
#
_symmetry.space_group_name_H-M   'P 1'
#
loop_
_entity.id
_entity.type
_entity.pdbx_description
1 polymer ?
#
loop_
_entity_poly.entity_id
_entity_poly.type
_entity_poly.pdbx_seq_one_letter_code
_entity_poly.pdbx_strand_id
1 'polypeptide(L)'
;HSAIFKRVVAEYDAEYSSVGLDEVTMNMSGWLLLHRGLSAGERPRPARDTWKTAPLVDNREVKLPRNALESTCTTAEDVAFEIRARIYAESGLTASAGVGPTAAISKILSNFDKPDGQSAFRATTTEELQKFMAPHPIRIIAGVGRASEEHLAALGIHTCDDLFTQRHRLCHVLTPKSFASLLTAAV
;
A
#
# COMPACT_ATOMS: atom_id res chain seq x y z
N HIS A 1 2.89 -0.66 -20.87
CA HIS A 1 2.36 -1.11 -19.57
C HIS A 1 2.63 -0.11 -18.44
N SER A 2 3.89 0.24 -18.10
CA SER A 2 4.18 1.22 -17.04
C SER A 2 3.49 2.59 -17.22
N ALA A 3 3.38 3.10 -18.45
CA ALA A 3 2.68 4.36 -18.74
C ALA A 3 1.17 4.32 -18.43
N ILE A 4 0.52 3.16 -18.60
CA ILE A 4 -0.91 2.98 -18.27
C ILE A 4 -1.08 3.03 -16.75
N PHE A 5 -0.25 2.28 -16.03
CA PHE A 5 -0.26 2.25 -14.57
C PHE A 5 -0.12 3.66 -13.96
N LYS A 6 0.90 4.40 -14.41
CA LYS A 6 1.17 5.77 -13.95
C LYS A 6 0.05 6.75 -14.31
N ARG A 7 -0.53 6.63 -15.52
CA ARG A 7 -1.67 7.45 -15.93
C ARG A 7 -2.89 7.20 -15.05
N VAL A 8 -3.27 5.94 -14.82
CA VAL A 8 -4.43 5.59 -13.98
C VAL A 8 -4.25 6.16 -12.58
N VAL A 9 -3.08 6.00 -11.96
CA VAL A 9 -2.82 6.53 -10.61
C VAL A 9 -2.85 8.07 -10.57
N ALA A 10 -2.33 8.74 -11.60
CA ALA A 10 -2.30 10.21 -11.68
C ALA A 10 -3.69 10.87 -11.63
N GLU A 11 -4.75 10.12 -11.96
CA GLU A 11 -6.13 10.61 -11.90
C GLU A 11 -6.69 10.63 -10.46
N TYR A 12 -6.11 9.85 -9.54
CA TYR A 12 -6.48 9.83 -8.13
C TYR A 12 -5.56 10.71 -7.28
N ASP A 13 -4.30 10.82 -7.67
CA ASP A 13 -3.29 11.64 -7.02
C ASP A 13 -2.31 12.18 -8.05
N ALA A 14 -2.34 13.49 -8.30
CA ALA A 14 -1.42 14.13 -9.26
C ALA A 14 0.02 14.22 -8.73
N GLU A 15 0.23 14.14 -7.41
CA GLU A 15 1.52 14.25 -6.74
C GLU A 15 2.11 12.89 -6.32
N TYR A 16 1.62 11.79 -6.94
CA TYR A 16 2.09 10.44 -6.63
C TYR A 16 3.62 10.31 -6.75
N SER A 17 4.19 9.41 -5.94
CA SER A 17 5.62 9.09 -5.98
C SER A 17 5.85 7.73 -6.64
N SER A 18 6.82 7.64 -7.55
CA SER A 18 7.17 6.40 -8.23
C SER A 18 8.56 5.94 -7.81
N VAL A 19 8.67 4.72 -7.27
CA VAL A 19 9.94 4.12 -6.83
C VAL A 19 10.56 3.27 -7.95
N GLY A 20 9.78 2.88 -8.95
CA GLY A 20 10.22 2.07 -10.09
C GLY A 20 9.31 2.18 -11.32
N LEU A 21 9.32 1.14 -12.17
CA LEU A 21 8.42 1.06 -13.33
C LEU A 21 7.03 0.53 -12.97
N ASP A 22 6.96 -0.28 -11.91
CA ASP A 22 5.81 -1.07 -11.47
C ASP A 22 5.34 -0.73 -10.05
N GLU A 23 6.02 0.21 -9.38
CA GLU A 23 5.70 0.64 -8.02
C GLU A 23 5.44 2.14 -7.93
N VAL A 24 4.30 2.48 -7.32
CA VAL A 24 3.85 3.83 -7.02
C VAL A 24 3.24 3.88 -5.62
N THR A 25 3.50 5.00 -4.94
CA THR A 25 2.84 5.42 -3.70
C THR A 25 2.00 6.65 -4.00
N MET A 26 0.77 6.69 -3.49
CA MET A 26 -0.14 7.82 -3.67
C MET A 26 -0.82 8.21 -2.36
N ASN A 27 -1.23 9.48 -2.26
CA ASN A 27 -2.04 10.00 -1.17
C ASN A 27 -3.50 10.18 -1.63
N MET A 28 -4.33 9.18 -1.34
CA MET A 28 -5.75 9.20 -1.69
C MET A 28 -6.62 10.05 -0.75
N SER A 29 -6.06 10.70 0.27
CA SER A 29 -6.85 11.43 1.29
C SER A 29 -7.67 12.57 0.67
N GLY A 30 -7.06 13.39 -0.19
CA GLY A 30 -7.74 14.49 -0.86
C GLY A 30 -8.87 14.00 -1.77
N TRP A 31 -8.58 12.95 -2.54
CA TRP A 31 -9.57 12.32 -3.42
C TRP A 31 -10.75 11.74 -2.64
N LEU A 32 -10.48 11.00 -1.56
CA LEU A 32 -11.51 10.44 -0.70
C LEU A 32 -12.39 11.52 -0.07
N LEU A 33 -11.80 12.65 0.37
CA LEU A 33 -12.54 13.77 0.94
C LEU A 33 -13.51 14.41 -0.07
N LEU A 34 -13.07 14.60 -1.31
CA LEU A 34 -13.89 15.20 -2.38
C LEU A 34 -15.04 14.29 -2.83
N HIS A 35 -14.87 12.97 -2.72
CA HIS A 35 -15.83 11.98 -3.21
C HIS A 35 -16.56 11.22 -2.09
N ARG A 36 -16.56 11.77 -0.86
CA ARG A 36 -17.34 11.21 0.24
C ARG A 36 -18.82 11.27 -0.07
N GLY A 37 -19.52 10.15 0.19
CA GLY A 37 -20.97 10.05 0.02
C GLY A 37 -21.45 9.84 -1.42
N LEU A 38 -20.54 9.72 -2.39
CA LEU A 38 -20.87 9.29 -3.75
C LEU A 38 -20.89 7.77 -3.82
N SER A 39 -21.92 7.19 -4.44
CA SER A 39 -21.93 5.77 -4.78
C SER A 39 -20.96 5.46 -5.94
N ALA A 40 -20.65 4.18 -6.15
CA ALA A 40 -19.85 3.72 -7.31
C ALA A 40 -20.42 4.14 -8.69
N GLY A 41 -21.72 4.44 -8.78
CA GLY A 41 -22.36 4.93 -10.00
C GLY A 41 -22.20 6.44 -10.21
N GLU A 42 -22.13 7.20 -9.12
CA GLU A 42 -22.09 8.68 -9.12
C GLU A 42 -20.67 9.24 -9.17
N ARG A 43 -19.67 8.42 -8.84
CA ARG A 43 -18.26 8.81 -8.97
C ARG A 43 -17.95 9.14 -10.43
N PRO A 44 -17.25 10.26 -10.70
CA PRO A 44 -16.75 10.56 -12.03
C PRO A 44 -15.82 9.43 -12.45
N ARG A 45 -16.30 8.56 -13.33
CA ARG A 45 -15.45 7.59 -14.01
C ARG A 45 -14.74 8.36 -15.12
N PRO A 46 -13.42 8.54 -15.06
CA PRO A 46 -12.69 9.13 -16.18
C PRO A 46 -13.03 8.35 -17.45
N ALA A 47 -13.31 9.09 -18.53
CA ALA A 47 -14.20 8.68 -19.62
C ALA A 47 -14.01 7.23 -20.10
N ARG A 48 -15.12 6.49 -20.06
CA ARG A 48 -15.28 5.08 -20.50
C ARG A 48 -14.80 4.84 -21.94
N ASP A 49 -14.75 5.90 -22.73
CA ASP A 49 -14.46 5.88 -24.17
C ASP A 49 -13.00 5.59 -24.50
N THR A 50 -12.12 5.54 -23.49
CA THR A 50 -10.69 5.17 -23.64
C THR A 50 -10.41 3.70 -23.37
N TRP A 51 -11.41 2.94 -22.91
CA TRP A 51 -11.28 1.55 -22.53
C TRP A 51 -11.30 0.71 -23.81
N LYS A 52 -10.13 0.42 -24.38
CA LYS A 52 -10.04 -0.69 -25.33
C LYS A 52 -10.53 -1.92 -24.57
N THR A 53 -11.62 -2.52 -25.01
CA THR A 53 -12.11 -3.80 -24.51
C THR A 53 -10.98 -4.81 -24.65
N ALA A 54 -10.19 -4.98 -23.60
CA ALA A 54 -9.23 -6.05 -23.53
C ALA A 54 -10.05 -7.35 -23.51
N PRO A 55 -9.72 -8.33 -24.37
CA PRO A 55 -10.40 -9.61 -24.35
C PRO A 55 -10.25 -10.20 -22.94
N LEU A 56 -11.33 -10.79 -22.44
CA LEU A 56 -11.33 -11.59 -21.21
C LEU A 56 -10.36 -12.75 -21.43
N VAL A 57 -9.09 -12.58 -21.05
CA VAL A 57 -8.08 -13.64 -21.17
C VAL A 57 -8.09 -14.47 -19.88
N ASP A 58 -8.59 -15.69 -20.05
CA ASP A 58 -8.30 -16.92 -19.30
C ASP A 58 -8.63 -16.96 -17.79
N ASN A 59 -9.82 -17.52 -17.51
CA ASN A 59 -10.29 -18.39 -16.41
C ASN A 59 -9.38 -18.75 -15.20
N ARG A 60 -8.55 -17.84 -14.70
CA ARG A 60 -8.18 -17.83 -13.29
C ARG A 60 -9.24 -16.99 -12.61
N GLU A 61 -10.05 -17.60 -11.75
CA GLU A 61 -11.04 -16.89 -10.94
C GLU A 61 -10.34 -15.76 -10.19
N VAL A 62 -10.37 -14.55 -10.76
CA VAL A 62 -10.20 -13.34 -9.98
C VAL A 62 -11.33 -13.42 -8.97
N LYS A 63 -11.02 -13.58 -7.69
CA LYS A 63 -12.01 -13.53 -6.61
C LYS A 63 -12.51 -12.08 -6.50
N LEU A 64 -13.31 -11.68 -7.49
CA LEU A 64 -14.02 -10.42 -7.53
C LEU A 64 -15.23 -10.61 -6.60
N PRO A 65 -15.31 -9.89 -5.46
CA PRO A 65 -16.54 -9.87 -4.71
C PRO A 65 -17.66 -9.33 -5.61
N ARG A 66 -18.67 -10.17 -5.86
CA ARG A 66 -19.77 -9.94 -6.81
C ARG A 66 -20.60 -8.67 -6.51
N ASN A 67 -20.42 -8.09 -5.32
CA ASN A 67 -21.17 -6.94 -4.80
C ASN A 67 -20.33 -5.64 -4.66
N ALA A 68 -19.09 -5.58 -5.16
CA ALA A 68 -18.26 -4.36 -5.03
C ALA A 68 -18.74 -3.14 -5.84
N LEU A 69 -19.72 -3.34 -6.73
CA LEU A 69 -20.31 -2.27 -7.55
C LEU A 69 -21.51 -1.57 -6.88
N GLU A 70 -21.98 -2.07 -5.73
CA GLU A 70 -23.18 -1.57 -5.04
C GLU A 70 -22.86 -0.87 -3.69
N SER A 71 -21.59 -0.78 -3.29
CA SER A 71 -21.22 -0.13 -2.03
C SER A 71 -21.39 1.39 -2.11
N THR A 72 -22.20 1.93 -1.20
CA THR A 72 -22.59 3.35 -1.07
C THR A 72 -21.60 4.21 -0.27
N CYS A 73 -20.47 3.67 0.18
CA CYS A 73 -19.45 4.41 0.91
C CYS A 73 -18.09 4.19 0.25
N THR A 74 -17.48 5.26 -0.23
CA THR A 74 -16.14 5.26 -0.84
C THR A 74 -15.07 5.03 0.21
N THR A 75 -14.71 3.76 0.46
CA THR A 75 -13.57 3.44 1.33
C THR A 75 -12.25 3.52 0.56
N ALA A 76 -11.13 3.62 1.28
CA ALA A 76 -9.81 3.59 0.68
C ALA A 76 -9.55 2.25 -0.06
N GLU A 77 -10.11 1.16 0.46
CA GLU A 77 -10.08 -0.15 -0.18
C GLU A 77 -10.86 -0.23 -1.48
N ASP A 78 -12.01 0.44 -1.56
CA ASP A 78 -12.80 0.49 -2.80
C ASP A 78 -12.05 1.26 -3.90
N VAL A 79 -11.36 2.34 -3.53
CA VAL A 79 -10.51 3.10 -4.46
C VAL A 79 -9.32 2.25 -4.92
N ALA A 80 -8.64 1.57 -4.00
CA ALA A 80 -7.55 0.67 -4.34
C ALA A 80 -8.00 -0.46 -5.28
N PHE A 81 -9.20 -1.02 -5.02
CA PHE A 81 -9.80 -2.03 -5.89
C PHE A 81 -10.12 -1.46 -7.28
N GLU A 82 -10.73 -0.28 -7.35
CA GLU A 82 -11.04 0.39 -8.62
C GLU A 82 -9.79 0.61 -9.47
N ILE A 83 -8.72 1.13 -8.87
CA ILE A 83 -7.44 1.36 -9.55
C ILE A 83 -6.88 0.05 -10.12
N ARG A 84 -6.86 -1.03 -9.33
CA ARG A 84 -6.40 -2.35 -9.78
C ARG A 84 -7.25 -2.89 -10.93
N ALA A 85 -8.57 -2.80 -10.82
CA ALA A 85 -9.49 -3.25 -11.86
C ALA A 85 -9.29 -2.49 -13.17
N ARG A 86 -9.04 -1.18 -13.10
CA ARG A 86 -8.73 -0.34 -14.27
C ARG A 86 -7.40 -0.69 -14.93
N ILE A 87 -6.35 -0.87 -14.11
CA ILE A 87 -5.04 -1.31 -14.61
C ILE A 87 -5.19 -2.65 -15.35
N TYR A 88 -5.94 -3.59 -14.79
CA TYR A 88 -6.19 -4.89 -15.43
C TYR A 88 -6.97 -4.73 -16.74
N ALA A 89 -8.06 -3.97 -16.74
CA ALA A 89 -8.89 -3.76 -17.92
C ALA A 89 -8.13 -3.10 -19.09
N GLU A 90 -7.21 -2.18 -18.80
CA GLU A 90 -6.48 -1.43 -19.83
C GLU A 90 -5.17 -2.10 -20.27
N SER A 91 -4.52 -2.85 -19.38
CA SER A 91 -3.17 -3.40 -19.63
C SER A 91 -3.10 -4.91 -19.71
N GLY A 92 -4.14 -5.63 -19.26
CA GLY A 92 -4.16 -7.08 -19.09
C GLY A 92 -3.31 -7.60 -17.94
N LEU A 93 -2.70 -6.72 -17.14
CA LEU A 93 -1.81 -7.07 -16.03
C LEU A 93 -2.51 -6.87 -14.68
N THR A 94 -2.34 -7.84 -13.78
CA THR A 94 -2.79 -7.72 -12.39
C THR A 94 -1.82 -6.88 -11.56
N ALA A 95 -2.34 -6.18 -10.56
CA ALA A 95 -1.54 -5.43 -9.59
C ALA A 95 -1.99 -5.76 -8.17
N SER A 96 -1.07 -5.67 -7.20
CA SER A 96 -1.39 -5.75 -5.77
C SER A 96 -1.31 -4.36 -5.13
N ALA A 97 -2.10 -4.13 -4.08
CA ALA A 97 -2.14 -2.83 -3.39
C ALA A 97 -2.12 -2.99 -1.87
N GLY A 98 -1.52 -2.02 -1.18
CA GLY A 98 -1.59 -1.91 0.27
C GLY A 98 -2.15 -0.55 0.66
N VAL A 99 -3.09 -0.53 1.61
CA VAL A 99 -3.74 0.69 2.09
C VAL A 99 -3.41 0.88 3.56
N GLY A 100 -2.60 1.87 3.88
CA GLY A 100 -2.18 2.18 5.24
C GLY A 100 -2.05 3.67 5.50
N PRO A 101 -1.85 4.06 6.78
CA PRO A 101 -1.76 5.46 7.20
C PRO A 101 -0.48 6.15 6.70
N THR A 102 0.56 5.38 6.37
CA THR A 102 1.84 5.89 5.84
C THR A 102 2.29 5.06 4.66
N ALA A 103 3.16 5.63 3.82
CA ALA A 103 3.76 4.93 2.67
C ALA A 103 4.49 3.64 3.08
N ALA A 104 5.18 3.64 4.23
CA ALA A 104 5.89 2.49 4.74
C ALA A 104 4.94 1.33 5.07
N ILE A 105 3.85 1.62 5.78
CA ILE A 105 2.84 0.61 6.12
C ILE A 105 2.09 0.13 4.87
N SER A 106 1.70 1.03 3.97
CA SER A 106 1.12 0.67 2.67
C SER A 106 2.03 -0.25 1.87
N LYS A 107 3.35 -0.01 1.88
CA LYS A 107 4.32 -0.87 1.20
C LYS A 107 4.36 -2.28 1.81
N ILE A 108 4.33 -2.40 3.13
CA ILE A 108 4.27 -3.69 3.83
C ILE A 108 3.01 -4.45 3.45
N LEU A 109 1.85 -3.81 3.58
CA LEU A 109 0.54 -4.39 3.25
C LEU A 109 0.44 -4.84 1.79
N SER A 110 1.05 -4.10 0.87
CA SER A 110 1.02 -4.43 -0.56
C SER A 110 1.66 -5.78 -0.89
N ASN A 111 2.47 -6.34 0.02
CA ASN A 111 3.13 -7.62 -0.16
C ASN A 111 2.36 -8.80 0.46
N PHE A 112 1.38 -8.56 1.32
CA PHE A 112 0.72 -9.64 2.09
C PHE A 112 -0.16 -10.50 1.19
N ASP A 113 -1.05 -9.88 0.42
CA ASP A 113 -1.97 -10.57 -0.48
C ASP A 113 -1.45 -10.59 -1.93
N LYS A 114 -0.16 -10.87 -2.12
CA LYS A 114 0.40 -11.12 -3.46
C LYS A 114 0.22 -12.60 -3.87
N PRO A 115 -0.03 -12.90 -5.16
CA PRO A 115 -0.31 -11.97 -6.27
C PRO A 115 -1.80 -11.57 -6.36
N ASP A 116 -2.08 -10.43 -7.00
CA ASP A 116 -3.44 -9.93 -7.32
C ASP A 116 -4.41 -9.81 -6.13
N GLY A 117 -3.91 -9.38 -4.99
CA GLY A 117 -4.72 -9.03 -3.83
C GLY A 117 -4.42 -7.63 -3.29
N GLN A 118 -5.20 -7.25 -2.28
CA GLN A 118 -4.99 -6.01 -1.55
C GLN A 118 -5.21 -6.21 -0.06
N SER A 119 -4.40 -5.53 0.73
CA SER A 119 -4.53 -5.55 2.19
C SER A 119 -4.66 -4.12 2.71
N ALA A 120 -5.46 -3.94 3.75
CA ALA A 120 -5.73 -2.62 4.33
C ALA A 120 -5.62 -2.64 5.85
N PHE A 121 -5.01 -1.60 6.41
CA PHE A 121 -4.97 -1.38 7.83
C PHE A 121 -6.03 -0.34 8.21
N ARG A 122 -7.07 -0.80 8.92
CA ARG A 122 -8.27 0.00 9.27
C ARG A 122 -8.16 0.71 10.61
N ALA A 123 -7.17 0.36 11.41
CA ALA A 123 -7.02 0.87 12.76
C ALA A 123 -6.59 2.34 12.73
N THR A 124 -7.15 3.15 13.63
CA THR A 124 -7.03 4.61 13.62
C THR A 124 -6.07 5.12 14.69
N THR A 125 -5.52 4.23 15.52
CA THR A 125 -4.65 4.58 16.65
C THR A 125 -3.22 4.10 16.44
N THR A 126 -2.27 4.85 17.00
CA THR A 126 -0.85 4.47 16.97
C THR A 126 -0.60 3.18 17.75
N GLU A 127 -1.34 2.94 18.83
CA GLU A 127 -1.20 1.73 19.64
C GLU A 127 -1.60 0.47 18.88
N GLU A 128 -2.65 0.53 18.06
CA GLU A 128 -3.05 -0.58 17.20
C GLU A 128 -2.01 -0.86 16.11
N LEU A 129 -1.43 0.19 15.52
CA LEU A 129 -0.36 0.05 14.53
C LEU A 129 0.89 -0.58 15.15
N GLN A 130 1.28 -0.12 16.34
CA GLN A 130 2.38 -0.71 17.10
C GLN A 130 2.14 -2.19 17.40
N LYS A 131 0.94 -2.56 17.86
CA LYS A 131 0.58 -3.97 18.12
C LYS A 131 0.60 -4.83 16.87
N PHE A 132 0.18 -4.28 15.73
CA PHE A 132 0.24 -4.96 14.44
C PHE A 132 1.69 -5.19 14.00
N MET A 133 2.54 -4.17 14.15
CA MET A 133 3.94 -4.23 13.73
C MET A 133 4.82 -5.08 14.66
N ALA A 134 4.56 -5.05 15.97
CA ALA A 134 5.35 -5.69 17.02
C ALA A 134 5.83 -7.12 16.70
N PRO A 135 4.96 -8.08 16.32
CA PRO A 135 5.37 -9.46 16.10
C PRO A 135 6.17 -9.69 14.81
N HIS A 136 6.24 -8.71 13.90
CA HIS A 136 6.88 -8.90 12.61
C HIS A 136 8.41 -8.80 12.69
N PRO A 137 9.15 -9.61 11.90
CA PRO A 137 10.59 -9.49 11.78
C PRO A 137 10.99 -8.09 11.27
N ILE A 138 12.10 -7.55 11.77
CA ILE A 138 12.58 -6.22 11.40
C ILE A 138 12.81 -6.06 9.88
N ARG A 139 13.06 -7.17 9.18
CA ARG A 139 13.22 -7.27 7.73
C ARG A 139 11.98 -6.85 6.93
N ILE A 140 10.81 -6.82 7.57
CA ILE A 140 9.56 -6.36 6.95
C ILE A 140 9.62 -4.87 6.58
N ILE A 141 10.43 -4.09 7.31
CA ILE A 141 10.54 -2.65 7.13
C ILE A 141 11.24 -2.34 5.82
N ALA A 142 10.61 -1.51 4.99
CA ALA A 142 11.22 -1.02 3.76
C ALA A 142 12.51 -0.26 4.06
N GLY A 143 13.62 -0.66 3.41
CA GLY A 143 14.96 -0.10 3.65
C GLY A 143 15.83 -0.94 4.59
N VAL A 144 15.27 -1.90 5.33
CA VAL A 144 16.06 -2.91 6.05
C VAL A 144 16.42 -4.03 5.08
N GLY A 145 17.64 -3.94 4.53
CA GLY A 145 18.23 -5.01 3.73
C GLY A 145 18.95 -6.05 4.58
N ARG A 146 19.49 -7.10 3.93
CA ARG A 146 20.20 -8.20 4.59
C ARG A 146 21.31 -7.72 5.55
N ALA A 147 22.16 -6.81 5.10
CA ALA A 147 23.26 -6.30 5.94
C ALA A 147 22.75 -5.53 7.16
N SER A 148 21.69 -4.72 7.01
CA SER A 148 21.07 -3.99 8.12
C SER A 148 20.39 -4.94 9.11
N GLU A 149 19.70 -5.96 8.60
CA GLU A 149 19.12 -7.02 9.42
C GLU A 149 20.19 -7.77 10.22
N GLU A 150 21.31 -8.16 9.59
CA GLU A 150 22.43 -8.82 10.27
C GLU A 150 23.05 -7.93 11.35
N HIS A 151 23.25 -6.63 11.08
CA HIS A 151 23.74 -5.68 12.08
C HIS A 151 22.78 -5.50 13.26
N LEU A 152 21.48 -5.40 13.00
CA LEU A 152 20.46 -5.28 14.04
C LEU A 152 20.34 -6.57 14.85
N ALA A 153 20.42 -7.73 14.21
CA ALA A 153 20.45 -9.03 14.87
C ALA A 153 21.66 -9.17 15.80
N ALA A 154 22.83 -8.66 15.42
CA ALA A 154 24.01 -8.63 16.30
C ALA A 154 23.81 -7.76 17.57
N LEU A 155 22.87 -6.82 17.52
CA LEU A 155 22.45 -6.00 18.67
C LEU A 155 21.29 -6.62 19.47
N GLY A 156 20.85 -7.83 19.11
CA GLY A 156 19.70 -8.50 19.72
C GLY A 156 18.35 -7.92 19.29
N ILE A 157 18.28 -7.34 18.09
CA ILE A 157 17.05 -6.78 17.49
C ILE A 157 16.61 -7.71 16.36
N HIS A 158 15.51 -8.44 16.56
CA HIS A 158 14.97 -9.36 15.54
C HIS A 158 13.59 -8.94 15.05
N THR A 159 12.79 -8.34 15.93
CA THR A 159 11.41 -7.92 15.67
C THR A 159 11.27 -6.40 15.74
N CYS A 160 10.14 -5.90 15.22
CA CYS A 160 9.78 -4.49 15.40
C CYS A 160 9.57 -4.14 16.89
N ASP A 161 9.10 -5.09 17.71
CA ASP A 161 8.97 -4.88 19.15
C ASP A 161 10.33 -4.73 19.85
N ASP A 162 11.32 -5.53 19.45
CA ASP A 162 12.69 -5.39 19.97
C ASP A 162 13.25 -3.99 19.68
N LEU A 163 13.04 -3.51 18.44
CA LEU A 163 13.42 -2.16 18.02
C LEU A 163 12.77 -1.10 18.92
N PHE A 164 11.47 -1.22 19.15
CA PHE A 164 10.74 -0.24 19.95
C PHE A 164 11.16 -0.28 21.42
N THR A 165 11.28 -1.46 22.01
CA THR A 165 11.67 -1.64 23.42
C THR A 165 13.08 -1.14 23.69
N GLN A 166 14.02 -1.41 22.77
CA GLN A 166 15.43 -1.04 22.92
C GLN A 166 15.79 0.33 22.32
N ARG A 167 14.80 1.12 21.87
CA ARG A 167 15.01 2.44 21.21
C ARG A 167 15.95 3.39 21.97
N HIS A 168 15.89 3.36 23.30
CA HIS A 168 16.74 4.18 24.19
C HIS A 168 18.23 3.82 24.11
N ARG A 169 18.59 2.58 23.75
CA ARG A 169 19.98 2.17 23.51
C ARG A 169 20.38 2.47 22.07
N LEU A 170 19.48 2.20 21.13
CA LEU A 170 19.74 2.33 19.69
C LEU A 170 20.04 3.78 19.28
N CYS A 171 19.47 4.79 19.96
CA CYS A 171 19.75 6.19 19.66
C CYS A 171 21.22 6.59 19.92
N HIS A 172 21.94 5.84 20.75
CA HIS A 172 23.36 6.05 21.02
C HIS A 172 24.30 5.21 20.14
N VAL A 173 23.80 4.09 19.61
CA VAL A 173 24.59 3.16 18.78
C VAL A 173 24.47 3.52 17.29
N LEU A 174 23.28 3.88 16.84
CA LEU A 174 22.99 4.21 15.45
C LEU A 174 23.18 5.71 15.21
N THR A 175 23.49 6.06 13.96
CA THR A 175 23.43 7.46 13.53
C THR A 175 22.01 8.00 13.71
N PRO A 176 21.81 9.30 14.02
CA PRO A 176 20.49 9.89 14.19
C PRO A 176 19.54 9.64 13.00
N LYS A 177 20.07 9.70 11.77
CA LYS A 177 19.31 9.47 10.55
C LYS A 177 18.80 8.02 10.45
N SER A 178 19.67 7.05 10.70
CA SER A 178 19.30 5.62 10.66
C SER A 178 18.30 5.28 11.76
N PHE A 179 18.51 5.81 12.97
CA PHE A 179 17.60 5.63 14.09
C PHE A 179 16.20 6.19 13.77
N ALA A 180 16.11 7.43 13.31
CA ALA A 180 14.85 8.05 12.95
C ALA A 180 14.13 7.29 11.82
N SER A 181 14.88 6.86 10.79
CA SER A 181 14.30 6.10 9.68
C SER A 181 13.70 4.76 10.11
N LEU A 182 14.37 4.03 11.01
CA LEU A 182 13.87 2.75 11.51
C LEU A 182 12.63 2.94 12.40
N LEU A 183 12.66 3.93 13.29
CA LEU A 183 11.57 4.16 14.22
C LEU A 183 10.30 4.63 13.51
N THR A 184 10.41 5.58 12.58
CA THR A 184 9.27 6.10 11.80
C THR A 184 8.66 5.06 10.85
N ALA A 185 9.43 4.05 10.43
CA ALA A 185 8.93 3.01 9.55
C ALA A 185 8.33 1.82 10.31
N ALA A 186 8.69 1.64 11.58
CA ALA A 186 8.19 0.59 12.45
C ALA A 186 6.92 0.99 13.23
N VAL A 187 6.68 2.30 13.42
CA VAL A 187 5.69 2.87 14.35
C VAL A 187 4.97 4.06 13.73
#